data_AF-A0A829DBX1-F1
#
_entry.id   AF-A0A829DBX1-F1
#
_cell.length_a   1.000
_cell.length_b   1.000
_cell.length_c   1.000
_cell.angle_alpha   90.00
_cell.angle_beta   90.00
_cell.angle_gamma   90.00
#
_symmetry.space_group_name_H-M   'P 1'
#
loop_
_entity.id
_entity.type
_entity.pdbx_description
1 polymer ?
#
loop_
_entity_poly.entity_id
_entity_poly.type
_entity_poly.pdbx_seq_one_letter_code
_entity_poly.pdbx_strand_id
1 'polypeptide(L)'
;MNLVSTTNVPLATGIYSTTGLIRIRVIQFLPSFSKEKMRENLIYALKKRNELRKITNAYRILHGENDFFPGITIDRLNTTWVVRIYSSSLLVYGRWLVWNLFDICKNSKLGEPQPKRILFDPPEKTGEDKIGFKKKILPIILKRLPPPNWINLILTKT
;
A
#
# COMPACT_ATOMS: atom_id res chain seq x y z
N MET A 1 -8.38 -9.99 -7.18
CA MET A 1 -8.86 -11.36 -7.46
C MET A 1 -9.62 -11.85 -6.24
N ASN A 2 -10.68 -12.65 -6.44
CA ASN A 2 -11.37 -13.32 -5.35
C ASN A 2 -10.74 -14.71 -5.14
N LEU A 3 -10.52 -15.08 -3.88
CA LEU A 3 -10.15 -16.43 -3.47
C LEU A 3 -11.44 -17.17 -3.12
N VAL A 4 -11.58 -18.40 -3.61
CA VAL A 4 -12.77 -19.23 -3.42
C VAL A 4 -12.42 -20.53 -2.71
N SER A 5 -13.40 -21.10 -2.01
CA SER A 5 -13.32 -22.45 -1.42
C SER A 5 -13.32 -23.54 -2.51
N THR A 6 -13.15 -24.81 -2.11
CA THR A 6 -13.34 -25.98 -2.98
C THR A 6 -14.77 -26.11 -3.52
N THR A 7 -15.74 -25.44 -2.88
CA THR A 7 -17.14 -25.38 -3.30
C THR A 7 -17.48 -24.10 -4.06
N ASN A 8 -16.48 -23.36 -4.55
CA ASN A 8 -16.62 -22.09 -5.28
C ASN A 8 -17.28 -20.96 -4.47
N VAL A 9 -17.22 -21.00 -3.14
CA VAL A 9 -17.72 -19.90 -2.28
C VAL A 9 -16.62 -18.85 -2.12
N PRO A 10 -16.86 -17.56 -2.42
CA PRO A 10 -15.87 -16.49 -2.21
C PRO A 10 -15.54 -16.30 -0.72
N LEU A 11 -14.24 -16.34 -0.40
CA LEU A 11 -13.74 -16.25 0.97
C LEU A 11 -12.98 -14.94 1.23
N ALA A 12 -12.20 -14.49 0.26
CA ALA A 12 -11.27 -13.38 0.45
C ALA A 12 -10.97 -12.67 -0.88
N THR A 13 -10.34 -11.50 -0.81
CA THR A 13 -9.71 -10.87 -1.96
C THR A 13 -8.21 -10.76 -1.77
N GLY A 14 -7.49 -10.94 -2.88
CA GLY A 14 -6.04 -10.96 -2.89
C GLY A 14 -5.43 -10.48 -4.18
N ILE A 15 -4.12 -10.28 -4.10
CA ILE A 15 -3.24 -9.91 -5.22
C ILE A 15 -2.43 -11.15 -5.60
N TYR A 16 -2.51 -11.51 -6.87
CA TYR A 16 -1.72 -12.59 -7.45
C TYR A 16 -0.32 -12.08 -7.80
N SER A 17 0.69 -12.89 -7.52
CA SER A 17 2.07 -12.66 -7.92
C SER A 17 2.52 -13.78 -8.87
N THR A 18 3.01 -13.38 -10.05
CA THR A 18 3.66 -14.28 -11.02
C THR A 18 5.07 -14.66 -10.60
N THR A 19 5.66 -13.94 -9.64
CA THR A 19 7.02 -14.14 -9.13
C THR A 19 7.03 -14.43 -7.63
N GLY A 20 8.15 -14.93 -7.11
CA GLY A 20 8.35 -15.22 -5.69
C GLY A 20 7.77 -16.54 -5.21
N LEU A 21 7.78 -16.80 -3.91
CA LEU A 21 7.19 -18.02 -3.32
C LEU A 21 5.71 -17.82 -2.96
N ILE A 22 5.33 -16.62 -2.54
CA ILE A 22 3.95 -16.31 -2.12
C ILE A 22 3.14 -15.89 -3.34
N ARG A 23 2.37 -16.83 -3.88
CA ARG A 23 1.54 -16.64 -5.09
C ARG A 23 0.36 -15.71 -4.88
N ILE A 24 -0.28 -15.75 -3.72
CA ILE A 24 -1.46 -14.92 -3.43
C ILE A 24 -1.27 -14.27 -2.07
N ARG A 25 -1.38 -12.94 -2.05
CA ARG A 25 -1.40 -12.14 -0.82
C ARG A 25 -2.82 -11.69 -0.57
N VAL A 26 -3.42 -12.17 0.51
CA VAL A 26 -4.79 -11.79 0.91
C VAL A 26 -4.76 -10.37 1.47
N ILE A 27 -5.52 -9.47 0.85
CA ILE A 27 -5.61 -8.06 1.27
C ILE A 27 -6.89 -7.77 2.06
N GLN A 28 -7.93 -8.60 1.90
CA GLN A 28 -9.15 -8.55 2.71
C GLN A 28 -9.77 -9.93 2.86
N PHE A 29 -10.24 -10.26 4.06
CA PHE A 29 -11.07 -11.43 4.34
C PHE A 29 -12.54 -11.10 4.10
N LEU A 30 -12.86 -10.73 2.86
CA LEU A 30 -14.20 -10.43 2.38
C LEU A 30 -14.43 -11.10 1.02
N PRO A 31 -15.68 -11.51 0.71
CA PRO A 31 -16.01 -12.19 -0.55
C PRO A 31 -15.79 -11.30 -1.79
N SER A 32 -15.77 -9.98 -1.60
CA SER A 32 -15.48 -8.98 -2.62
C SER A 32 -14.65 -7.85 -2.03
N PHE A 33 -13.96 -7.11 -2.90
CA PHE A 33 -13.10 -6.01 -2.48
C PHE A 33 -13.94 -4.80 -2.07
N SER A 34 -13.68 -4.24 -0.89
CA SER A 34 -14.29 -3.01 -0.38
C SER A 34 -13.23 -1.96 -0.09
N LYS A 35 -13.35 -0.79 -0.73
CA LYS A 35 -12.45 0.34 -0.48
C LYS A 35 -12.68 0.91 0.92
N GLU A 36 -13.92 0.90 1.37
CA GLU A 36 -14.39 1.38 2.67
C GLU A 36 -13.70 0.56 3.76
N LYS A 37 -13.72 -0.77 3.63
CA LYS A 37 -13.04 -1.64 4.59
C LYS A 37 -11.52 -1.43 4.61
N MET A 38 -10.91 -1.12 3.47
CA MET A 38 -9.48 -0.73 3.47
C MET A 38 -9.22 0.55 4.25
N ARG A 39 -10.07 1.57 4.06
CA ARG A 39 -9.94 2.84 4.80
C ARG A 39 -10.19 2.65 6.29
N GLU A 40 -11.14 1.81 6.69
CA GLU A 40 -11.34 1.43 8.09
C GLU A 40 -10.08 0.81 8.69
N ASN A 41 -9.45 -0.14 7.99
CA ASN A 41 -8.21 -0.79 8.45
C ASN A 41 -7.05 0.21 8.57
N LEU A 42 -6.94 1.18 7.65
CA LEU A 42 -5.94 2.26 7.75
C LEU A 42 -6.18 3.13 9.00
N ILE A 43 -7.43 3.51 9.26
CA ILE A 43 -7.79 4.27 10.46
C ILE A 43 -7.50 3.47 11.73
N TYR A 44 -7.80 2.16 11.72
CA TYR A 44 -7.48 1.27 12.83
C TYR A 44 -5.97 1.21 13.10
N ALA A 45 -5.16 1.05 12.04
CA ALA A 45 -3.70 1.06 12.15
C ALA A 45 -3.17 2.38 12.72
N LEU A 46 -3.73 3.53 12.30
CA LEU A 46 -3.41 4.84 12.87
C LEU A 46 -3.75 4.91 14.36
N LYS A 47 -4.96 4.52 14.76
CA LYS A 47 -5.40 4.56 16.16
C LYS A 47 -4.50 3.71 17.07
N LYS A 48 -4.04 2.56 16.57
CA LYS A 48 -3.12 1.66 17.29
C LYS A 48 -1.78 2.33 17.65
N ARG A 49 -1.38 3.41 16.96
CA ARG A 49 -0.14 4.16 17.25
C ARG A 49 -0.35 5.41 18.11
N ASN A 50 -1.58 5.70 18.54
CA ASN A 50 -1.89 6.93 19.28
C ASN A 50 -1.00 7.16 20.51
N GLU A 51 -0.74 6.12 21.31
CA GLU A 51 0.12 6.24 22.50
C GLU A 51 1.58 6.47 22.13
N LEU A 52 2.09 5.75 21.13
CA LEU A 52 3.47 5.89 20.65
C LEU A 52 3.75 7.30 20.11
N ARG A 53 2.76 7.95 19.48
CA ARG A 53 2.86 9.33 18.99
C ARG A 53 3.11 10.37 20.06
N LYS A 54 2.66 10.11 21.30
CA LYS A 54 2.82 11.05 22.41
C LYS A 54 4.28 11.15 22.86
N ILE A 55 5.06 10.09 22.60
CA ILE A 55 6.43 9.96 23.10
C ILE A 55 7.50 10.08 22.01
N THR A 56 7.15 9.87 20.73
CA THR A 56 8.10 9.99 19.61
C THR A 56 7.44 10.41 18.30
N ASN A 57 8.22 11.06 17.44
CA ASN A 57 7.86 11.38 16.06
C ASN A 57 8.43 10.39 15.04
N ALA A 58 9.08 9.33 15.52
CA ALA A 58 9.69 8.27 14.72
C ALA A 58 9.10 6.91 15.08
N TYR A 59 8.28 6.33 14.21
CA TYR A 59 7.59 5.05 14.44
C TYR A 59 7.00 4.47 13.16
N ARG A 60 6.63 3.19 13.22
CA ARG A 60 5.94 2.49 12.14
C ARG A 60 4.44 2.76 12.15
N ILE A 61 3.92 3.39 11.10
CA ILE A 61 2.48 3.60 10.89
C ILE A 61 1.80 2.31 10.44
N LEU A 62 2.31 1.68 9.37
CA LEU A 62 1.80 0.40 8.86
C LEU A 62 2.87 -0.69 8.95
N HIS A 63 2.50 -1.84 9.49
CA HIS A 63 3.34 -2.99 9.72
C HIS A 63 2.86 -4.23 8.97
N GLY A 64 2.70 -4.10 7.65
CA GLY A 64 2.46 -5.24 6.78
C GLY A 64 1.18 -5.98 7.13
N GLU A 65 1.32 -7.30 7.20
CA GLU A 65 0.28 -8.28 7.53
C GLU A 65 -0.39 -7.99 8.88
N ASN A 66 0.37 -7.52 9.87
CA ASN A 66 -0.13 -7.22 11.22
C ASN A 66 -1.13 -6.06 11.28
N ASP A 67 -1.22 -5.27 10.19
CA ASP A 67 -2.20 -4.21 10.02
C ASP A 67 -3.11 -4.44 8.79
N PHE A 68 -3.18 -5.68 8.26
CA PHE A 68 -3.97 -6.08 7.08
C PHE A 68 -3.46 -5.56 5.72
N PHE A 69 -2.19 -5.15 5.62
CA PHE A 69 -1.59 -4.62 4.40
C PHE A 69 -0.35 -5.43 4.00
N PRO A 70 -0.52 -6.69 3.54
CA PRO A 70 0.59 -7.62 3.34
C PRO A 70 1.69 -7.03 2.45
N GLY A 71 2.95 -7.20 2.87
CA GLY A 71 4.12 -6.73 2.15
C GLY A 71 4.26 -5.21 2.00
N ILE A 72 3.52 -4.40 2.76
CA ILE A 72 3.63 -2.93 2.77
C ILE A 72 3.98 -2.43 4.16
N THR A 73 5.07 -1.67 4.30
CA THR A 73 5.37 -0.92 5.53
C THR A 73 5.47 0.57 5.26
N ILE A 74 5.04 1.36 6.24
CA ILE A 74 5.15 2.82 6.21
C ILE A 74 5.68 3.26 7.56
N ASP A 75 6.88 3.83 7.56
CA ASP A 75 7.54 4.38 8.74
C ASP A 75 7.48 5.90 8.69
N ARG A 76 7.04 6.52 9.78
CA ARG A 76 7.17 7.96 9.97
C ARG A 76 8.51 8.24 10.62
N LEU A 77 9.27 9.15 10.03
CA LEU A 77 10.48 9.74 10.58
C LEU A 77 10.32 11.26 10.54
N ASN A 78 9.93 11.84 11.68
CA ASN A 78 9.58 13.25 11.81
C ASN A 78 8.48 13.67 10.81
N THR A 79 8.85 14.39 9.75
CA THR A 79 7.95 14.88 8.69
C THR A 79 8.01 14.07 7.40
N THR A 80 8.79 12.98 7.39
CA THR A 80 8.96 12.11 6.22
C THR A 80 8.28 10.77 6.47
N TRP A 81 7.57 10.26 5.46
CA TRP A 81 7.17 8.85 5.41
C TRP A 81 8.16 8.07 4.55
N VAL A 82 8.66 6.97 5.08
CA VAL A 82 9.47 5.98 4.35
C VAL A 82 8.58 4.78 4.08
N VAL A 83 8.36 4.50 2.80
CA VAL A 83 7.48 3.41 2.34
C VAL A 83 8.35 2.29 1.79
N ARG A 84 8.13 1.07 2.27
CA ARG A 84 8.69 -0.14 1.66
C ARG A 84 7.59 -1.02 1.11
N ILE A 85 7.83 -1.52 -0.10
CA ILE A 85 6.94 -2.44 -0.82
C ILE A 85 7.76 -3.70 -1.11
N TYR A 86 7.45 -4.79 -0.43
CA TYR A 86 8.27 -6.01 -0.41
C TYR A 86 8.00 -6.99 -1.56
N SER A 87 7.15 -6.63 -2.53
CA SER A 87 6.96 -7.42 -3.75
C SER A 87 6.53 -6.52 -4.90
N SER A 88 7.04 -6.80 -6.09
CA SER A 88 6.70 -6.04 -7.31
C SER A 88 5.20 -6.11 -7.65
N SER A 89 4.57 -7.25 -7.37
CA SER A 89 3.11 -7.45 -7.50
C SER A 89 2.27 -6.46 -6.68
N LEU A 90 2.84 -5.90 -5.61
CA LEU A 90 2.17 -4.97 -4.70
C LEU A 90 2.41 -3.50 -5.03
N LEU A 91 3.19 -3.14 -6.05
CA LEU A 91 3.58 -1.73 -6.30
C LEU A 91 2.37 -0.81 -6.51
N VAL A 92 1.40 -1.23 -7.33
CA VAL A 92 0.19 -0.43 -7.60
C VAL A 92 -0.66 -0.30 -6.33
N TYR A 93 -0.86 -1.42 -5.62
CA TYR A 93 -1.63 -1.48 -4.38
C TYR A 93 -0.99 -0.65 -3.26
N GLY A 94 0.31 -0.80 -3.02
CA GLY A 94 1.06 -0.06 -2.02
C GLY A 94 1.02 1.45 -2.27
N ARG A 95 1.18 1.89 -3.52
CA ARG A 95 1.01 3.31 -3.88
C ARG A 95 -0.41 3.79 -3.61
N TRP A 96 -1.42 3.00 -3.95
CA TRP A 96 -2.82 3.33 -3.67
C TRP A 96 -3.11 3.43 -2.15
N LEU A 97 -2.52 2.55 -1.33
CA LEU A 97 -2.61 2.66 0.13
C LEU A 97 -1.98 3.93 0.67
N VAL A 98 -0.79 4.29 0.20
CA VAL A 98 -0.09 5.52 0.61
C VAL A 98 -0.96 6.74 0.32
N TRP A 99 -1.61 6.79 -0.85
CA TRP A 99 -2.54 7.88 -1.19
C TRP A 99 -3.75 7.94 -0.27
N ASN A 100 -4.37 6.79 0.02
CA ASN A 100 -5.51 6.74 0.93
C ASN A 100 -5.12 7.15 2.35
N LEU A 101 -3.96 6.69 2.84
CA LEU A 101 -3.45 7.07 4.15
C LEU A 101 -3.15 8.57 4.21
N PHE A 102 -2.49 9.11 3.19
CA PHE A 102 -2.22 10.55 3.07
C PHE A 102 -3.51 11.38 3.12
N ASP A 103 -4.55 10.94 2.40
CA ASP A 103 -5.85 11.58 2.40
C ASP A 103 -6.55 11.50 3.77
N ILE A 104 -6.53 10.33 4.42
CA ILE A 104 -7.08 10.13 5.77
C ILE A 104 -6.42 11.08 6.78
N CYS A 105 -5.11 11.29 6.69
CA CYS A 105 -4.35 12.19 7.55
C CYS A 105 -4.68 13.68 7.38
N LYS A 106 -5.50 14.08 6.39
CA LYS A 106 -6.07 15.45 6.34
C LYS A 106 -7.01 15.70 7.52
N ASN A 107 -7.65 14.65 8.03
CA ASN A 107 -8.54 14.76 9.19
C ASN A 107 -7.72 14.87 10.47
N SER A 108 -7.58 16.09 10.99
CA SER A 108 -6.84 16.39 12.21
C SER A 108 -7.33 15.62 13.44
N LYS A 109 -8.60 15.17 13.46
CA LYS A 109 -9.15 14.35 14.56
C LYS A 109 -8.46 12.99 14.72
N LEU A 110 -7.75 12.50 13.69
CA LEU A 110 -7.02 11.23 13.75
C LEU A 110 -5.61 11.38 14.32
N GLY A 111 -5.14 12.60 14.56
CA GLY A 111 -3.88 12.91 15.24
C GLY A 111 -2.60 12.59 14.46
N GLU A 112 -2.69 11.96 13.30
CA GLU A 112 -1.55 11.74 12.41
C GLU A 112 -1.41 12.91 11.43
N PRO A 113 -0.32 13.71 11.50
CA PRO A 113 -0.06 14.77 10.55
C PRO A 113 0.32 14.20 9.18
N GLN A 114 0.01 14.96 8.14
CA GLN A 114 0.47 14.66 6.80
C GLN A 114 2.01 14.82 6.69
N PRO A 115 2.68 13.94 5.93
CA PRO A 115 4.10 14.07 5.68
C PRO A 115 4.39 15.25 4.74
N LYS A 116 5.53 15.92 4.93
CA LYS A 116 6.08 16.89 3.97
C LYS A 116 6.79 16.19 2.81
N ARG A 117 7.28 14.96 3.04
CA ARG A 117 7.99 14.15 2.05
C ARG A 117 7.58 12.69 2.17
N ILE A 118 7.40 12.02 1.03
CA ILE A 118 7.22 10.57 0.96
C ILE A 118 8.40 10.02 0.17
N LEU A 119 9.17 9.12 0.80
CA LEU A 119 10.27 8.40 0.20
C LEU A 119 9.83 6.95 -0.02
N PHE A 120 9.82 6.50 -1.27
CA PHE A 120 9.71 5.08 -1.57
C PHE A 120 11.12 4.49 -1.58
N ASP A 121 11.39 3.55 -0.68
CA ASP A 121 12.65 2.81 -0.69
C ASP A 121 12.70 1.95 -1.96
N PRO A 122 13.80 2.02 -2.75
CA PRO A 122 13.85 1.37 -4.05
C PRO A 122 13.66 -0.15 -3.97
N PRO A 123 13.00 -0.74 -4.97
CA PRO A 123 12.71 -2.15 -5.02
C PRO A 123 13.96 -3.03 -5.27
N GLU A 124 15.16 -2.46 -5.44
CA GLU A 124 16.37 -3.29 -5.58
C GLU A 124 16.74 -4.05 -4.30
N LYS A 125 16.15 -3.68 -3.14
CA LYS A 125 16.23 -4.43 -1.87
C LYS A 125 15.05 -5.38 -1.64
N THR A 126 14.11 -5.44 -2.58
CA THR A 126 13.09 -6.48 -2.61
C THR A 126 13.80 -7.81 -2.87
N GLY A 127 13.38 -8.90 -2.23
CA GLY A 127 13.92 -10.23 -2.53
C GLY A 127 13.83 -10.57 -4.03
N GLU A 128 14.38 -11.71 -4.44
CA GLU A 128 14.61 -12.15 -5.84
C GLU A 128 13.38 -12.20 -6.79
N ASP A 129 12.26 -11.57 -6.43
CA ASP A 129 11.09 -11.22 -7.24
C ASP A 129 11.43 -10.18 -8.35
N LYS A 130 12.59 -10.30 -8.98
CA LYS A 130 12.97 -9.48 -10.13
C LYS A 130 12.13 -9.92 -11.33
N ILE A 131 11.21 -9.05 -11.75
CA ILE A 131 10.65 -9.14 -13.09
C ILE A 131 11.84 -9.02 -14.05
N GLY A 132 12.03 -10.00 -14.94
CA GLY A 132 12.98 -9.93 -16.04
C GLY A 132 12.61 -8.83 -17.03
N PHE A 133 12.75 -7.56 -16.62
CA PHE A 133 12.62 -6.41 -17.51
C PHE A 133 13.92 -6.27 -18.29
N LYS A 134 14.05 -7.01 -19.41
CA LYS A 134 14.92 -6.58 -20.51
C LYS A 134 14.31 -5.32 -21.14
N LYS A 135 14.53 -4.15 -20.54
CA LYS A 135 14.40 -2.87 -21.25
C LYS A 135 15.48 -1.91 -20.76
N LYS A 136 16.29 -1.43 -21.71
CA LYS A 136 17.33 -0.40 -21.52
C LYS A 136 16.74 0.78 -20.74
N ILE A 137 17.33 1.09 -19.59
CA ILE A 137 17.00 2.28 -18.81
C ILE A 137 17.69 3.47 -19.49
N LEU A 138 16.90 4.36 -20.09
CA LEU A 138 17.32 5.74 -20.33
C LEU A 138 17.09 6.53 -19.03
N PRO A 139 17.99 7.45 -18.65
CA PRO A 139 17.90 8.16 -17.39
C PRO A 139 16.69 9.12 -17.41
N ILE A 140 15.67 8.82 -16.61
CA ILE A 140 14.53 9.72 -16.41
C ILE A 140 14.91 10.72 -15.32
N ILE A 141 15.13 11.96 -15.73
CA ILE A 141 15.26 13.13 -14.87
C ILE A 141 13.93 13.33 -14.12
N LEU A 142 13.98 13.31 -12.79
CA LEU A 142 12.85 13.60 -11.89
C LEU A 142 12.40 15.06 -12.01
N LYS A 143 11.53 15.37 -12.98
CA LYS A 143 10.65 16.54 -12.89
C LYS A 143 9.33 16.11 -12.24
N ARG A 144 8.91 16.84 -11.20
CA ARG A 144 7.61 16.69 -10.52
C ARG A 144 6.50 16.54 -11.56
N LEU A 145 5.89 15.37 -11.64
CA LEU A 145 4.69 15.15 -12.45
C LEU A 145 3.46 15.54 -11.62
N PRO A 146 2.53 16.35 -12.15
CA PRO A 146 1.20 16.50 -11.56
C PRO A 146 0.45 15.16 -11.63
N PRO A 147 -0.58 14.94 -10.79
CA PRO A 147 -1.32 13.69 -10.79
C PRO A 147 -1.95 13.44 -12.17
N PRO A 148 -1.82 12.24 -12.75
CA PRO A 148 -2.31 11.98 -14.09
C PRO A 148 -3.84 11.77 -14.12
N ASN A 149 -4.51 12.38 -15.11
CA ASN A 149 -5.94 12.35 -15.40
C ASN A 149 -6.47 10.97 -15.87
N TRP A 150 -6.32 9.91 -15.06
CA TRP A 150 -6.90 8.57 -15.36
C TRP A 150 -8.30 8.35 -14.76
N ILE A 151 -8.96 9.41 -14.30
CA ILE A 151 -10.29 9.34 -13.64
C ILE A 151 -11.37 8.75 -14.57
N ASN A 152 -11.16 8.68 -15.89
CA ASN A 152 -12.18 8.18 -16.82
C ASN A 152 -11.99 6.74 -17.32
N LEU A 153 -11.00 5.96 -16.84
CA LEU A 153 -10.76 4.61 -17.40
C LEU A 153 -11.26 3.42 -16.55
N ILE A 154 -12.08 3.65 -15.51
CA ILE A 154 -12.67 2.57 -14.69
C ILE A 154 -14.21 2.52 -14.78
N LEU A 155 -14.86 3.41 -15.56
CA LEU A 155 -16.34 3.41 -15.70
C LEU A 155 -16.87 3.19 -17.11
N THR A 156 -16.04 2.74 -18.06
CA THR A 156 -16.56 2.27 -19.36
C THR A 156 -15.83 1.02 -19.81
N LYS A 157 -16.33 -0.13 -19.37
CA LYS A 157 -16.44 -1.36 -20.17
C LYS A 157 -17.29 -2.35 -19.38
N THR A 158 -18.58 -2.35 -19.76
CA THR A 158 -19.59 -3.43 -19.70
C THR A 158 -19.70 -4.23 -18.41
#